data_AF-A0A562PCY0-F1
#
_entry.id   AF-A0A562PCY0-F1
#
_cell.length_a   1.000
_cell.length_b   1.000
_cell.length_c   1.000
_cell.angle_alpha   90.00
_cell.angle_beta   90.00
_cell.angle_gamma   90.00
#
_symmetry.space_group_name_H-M   'P 1'
#
loop_
_entity.id
_entity.type
_entity.pdbx_description
1 polymer ?
#
loop_
_entity_poly.entity_id
_entity_poly.type
_entity_poly.pdbx_seq_one_letter_code
_entity_poly.pdbx_strand_id
1 'polypeptide(L)'
;MNHVQSSKPISCSPALTFADRRHLASFRGMYGGKCSAMLCLISFCLILLLESPATGRSKTVEKLAPRDTIELRVWRWTALRDGVLEALQLNNTFTIDSSGTLDLPMIGNIVAAGLREKELAELISDRLQARSGRQERADTTVKRIQDPSSDITSSVEHPGKQKASEALADAADESPSAGASERTSVEKGQVEAQPSVRGSDMTSEPAAEQQQALEGERLKMNALLNELSAARLEIAAARREALAARQTARNGTVRYNQNLSTERQRAAALIQELDAVRADRGALEQKLFAVRTDRGLLEQKLFAALREVDALKKSVQPAGGDHEAVLGRELAAARAELGAMQRGARDASAQARAVADMMAGQGQALKEQRRRVEGLALDLEVAHRETKGLKAKAILADHEKAAMLEARRSMEASLAEARRALDEERHKAERFERELSAARQTIDALKTSANLAAVARTNAIKDRQVAEAALKRAGDALELERERADSAARDLDSARQERDAAKRQAGRVSMELSAALEQERNNAMGLARDLSAARKAIDIVKAQGERRTERMKRAPQAPATATSRADVSARSAARPARQPLRENHKVKVKRPSRSVLVATITLPDALLPTRPPKLDSR
;
A
#
# COMPACT_ATOMS: atom_id res chain seq x y z
N MET A 1 52.93 -4.39 34.98
CA MET A 1 54.25 -4.01 34.45
C MET A 1 55.01 -5.28 34.13
N ASN A 2 55.38 -5.44 32.86
CA ASN A 2 56.55 -6.16 32.31
C ASN A 2 56.20 -6.73 30.93
N HIS A 3 56.43 -5.86 29.95
CA HIS A 3 56.61 -6.16 28.55
C HIS A 3 57.83 -7.07 28.36
N VAL A 4 57.72 -8.06 27.48
CA VAL A 4 58.86 -8.53 26.69
C VAL A 4 58.42 -8.63 25.23
N GLN A 5 59.18 -7.92 24.41
CA GLN A 5 59.03 -7.75 22.97
C GLN A 5 59.64 -8.92 22.18
N SER A 6 59.15 -9.01 20.95
CA SER A 6 59.91 -9.30 19.71
C SER A 6 60.36 -10.74 19.42
N SER A 7 59.82 -11.28 18.30
CA SER A 7 60.64 -11.55 17.11
C SER A 7 59.78 -11.97 15.90
N LYS A 8 59.88 -11.21 14.80
CA LYS A 8 59.51 -11.60 13.42
C LYS A 8 60.51 -12.65 12.88
N PRO A 9 60.14 -13.42 11.84
CA PRO A 9 60.80 -13.25 10.53
C PRO A 9 59.79 -13.32 9.36
N ILE A 10 59.85 -12.40 8.39
CA ILE A 10 60.58 -12.45 7.10
C ILE A 10 60.02 -13.50 6.11
N SER A 11 59.49 -12.94 5.03
CA SER A 11 59.04 -13.52 3.77
C SER A 11 60.14 -14.26 3.00
N CYS A 12 59.80 -15.40 2.41
CA CYS A 12 60.42 -15.90 1.17
C CYS A 12 59.38 -16.69 0.37
N SER A 13 58.95 -16.12 -0.76
CA SER A 13 58.44 -16.90 -1.90
C SER A 13 59.60 -17.63 -2.58
N PRO A 14 59.31 -18.69 -3.36
CA PRO A 14 59.79 -18.65 -4.74
C PRO A 14 58.76 -19.11 -5.76
N ALA A 15 59.09 -18.74 -7.00
CA ALA A 15 58.30 -18.72 -8.21
C ALA A 15 58.06 -20.08 -8.88
N LEU A 16 57.10 -20.03 -9.79
CA LEU A 16 56.76 -20.96 -10.87
C LEU A 16 57.97 -21.48 -11.66
N THR A 17 57.95 -22.77 -12.00
CA THR A 17 58.50 -23.29 -13.26
C THR A 17 57.58 -24.35 -13.86
N PHE A 18 57.56 -24.36 -15.19
CA PHE A 18 56.69 -25.08 -16.12
C PHE A 18 57.55 -26.06 -16.93
N ALA A 19 56.90 -27.08 -17.54
CA ALA A 19 57.43 -28.13 -18.43
C ALA A 19 58.06 -29.36 -17.74
N ASP A 20 57.89 -30.60 -18.18
CA ASP A 20 57.52 -31.13 -19.50
C ASP A 20 56.90 -32.55 -19.40
N ARG A 21 56.18 -32.92 -20.47
CA ARG A 21 55.60 -34.22 -20.83
C ARG A 21 56.66 -35.34 -20.96
N ARG A 22 56.26 -36.60 -20.74
CA ARG A 22 56.02 -37.62 -21.81
C ARG A 22 55.89 -39.08 -21.32
N HIS A 23 55.20 -39.84 -22.19
CA HIS A 23 55.18 -41.31 -22.39
C HIS A 23 54.42 -42.18 -21.36
N LEU A 24 53.75 -43.29 -21.72
CA LEU A 24 52.96 -43.78 -22.86
C LEU A 24 52.58 -45.22 -22.45
N ALA A 25 51.36 -45.63 -22.76
CA ALA A 25 50.93 -47.02 -22.99
C ALA A 25 50.95 -48.04 -21.82
N SER A 26 49.75 -48.56 -21.53
CA SER A 26 49.55 -50.01 -21.53
C SER A 26 48.17 -50.33 -22.12
N PHE A 27 48.13 -51.46 -22.82
CA PHE A 27 47.15 -51.86 -23.83
C PHE A 27 46.34 -53.05 -23.32
N ARG A 28 45.14 -53.24 -23.90
CA ARG A 28 44.58 -54.52 -24.42
C ARG A 28 43.37 -55.16 -23.70
N GLY A 29 42.39 -55.54 -24.55
CA GLY A 29 41.34 -56.55 -24.29
C GLY A 29 40.02 -56.26 -25.04
N MET A 30 39.98 -56.30 -26.38
CA MET A 30 39.34 -57.33 -27.24
C MET A 30 37.85 -57.66 -26.96
N TYR A 31 36.96 -57.40 -27.94
CA TYR A 31 36.09 -58.37 -28.64
C TYR A 31 35.45 -57.67 -29.86
N GLY A 32 35.37 -58.37 -31.00
CA GLY A 32 34.81 -57.84 -32.26
C GLY A 32 33.85 -58.83 -32.94
N GLY A 33 33.14 -58.35 -33.95
CA GLY A 33 32.63 -59.18 -35.05
C GLY A 33 31.16 -59.04 -35.47
N LYS A 34 30.97 -58.41 -36.64
CA LYS A 34 29.97 -58.72 -37.70
C LYS A 34 28.49 -58.34 -37.48
N CYS A 35 28.07 -57.17 -38.01
CA CYS A 35 26.70 -56.87 -38.47
C CYS A 35 26.70 -55.69 -39.48
N SER A 36 27.43 -55.81 -40.60
CA SER A 36 27.70 -54.70 -41.54
C SER A 36 26.86 -54.68 -42.83
N ALA A 37 25.93 -55.62 -43.05
CA ALA A 37 25.20 -55.72 -44.33
C ALA A 37 23.70 -55.38 -44.24
N MET A 38 23.08 -55.47 -43.06
CA MET A 38 21.65 -55.14 -42.85
C MET A 38 21.38 -53.63 -42.65
N LEU A 39 22.39 -52.86 -42.25
CA LEU A 39 22.24 -51.42 -42.01
C LEU A 39 22.24 -50.58 -43.31
N CYS A 40 22.82 -51.10 -44.39
CA CYS A 40 22.90 -50.37 -45.66
C CYS A 40 21.56 -50.35 -46.43
N LEU A 41 20.74 -51.41 -46.33
CA LEU A 41 19.41 -51.44 -46.95
C LEU A 41 18.40 -50.56 -46.21
N ILE A 42 18.51 -50.45 -44.88
CA ILE A 42 17.67 -49.55 -44.06
C ILE A 42 18.05 -48.08 -44.33
N SER A 43 19.34 -47.79 -44.51
CA SER A 43 19.82 -46.45 -44.88
C SER A 43 19.33 -46.03 -46.28
N PHE A 44 19.19 -46.96 -47.22
CA PHE A 44 18.73 -46.65 -48.57
C PHE A 44 17.20 -46.44 -48.63
N CYS A 45 16.42 -47.18 -47.83
CA CYS A 45 14.96 -46.99 -47.71
C CYS A 45 14.57 -45.68 -47.00
N LEU A 46 15.42 -45.14 -46.12
CA LEU A 46 15.18 -43.84 -45.48
C LEU A 46 15.48 -42.64 -46.39
N ILE A 47 16.36 -42.82 -47.39
CA ILE A 47 16.74 -41.75 -48.32
C ILE A 47 15.70 -41.59 -49.45
N LEU A 48 14.98 -42.66 -49.83
CA LEU A 48 13.95 -42.60 -50.89
C LEU A 48 12.55 -42.16 -50.41
N LEU A 49 12.31 -42.04 -49.10
CA LEU A 49 11.03 -41.61 -48.53
C LEU A 49 10.98 -40.12 -48.13
N LEU A 50 12.05 -39.35 -48.34
CA LEU A 50 12.13 -37.96 -47.88
C LEU A 50 12.57 -36.93 -48.95
N GLU A 51 12.24 -37.15 -50.23
CA GLU A 51 12.27 -36.08 -51.24
C GLU A 51 10.90 -35.82 -51.90
N SER A 52 10.13 -34.94 -51.21
CA SER A 52 9.33 -33.81 -51.74
C SER A 52 8.00 -34.04 -52.52
N PRO A 53 7.09 -33.02 -52.66
CA PRO A 53 6.98 -31.70 -51.97
C PRO A 53 5.54 -31.29 -51.52
N ALA A 54 5.48 -30.14 -50.81
CA ALA A 54 4.39 -29.13 -50.76
C ALA A 54 3.10 -29.48 -49.97
N THR A 55 2.51 -28.61 -49.15
CA THR A 55 2.76 -27.22 -48.71
C THR A 55 1.84 -26.97 -47.52
N GLY A 56 2.32 -26.31 -46.45
CA GLY A 56 1.44 -25.94 -45.34
C GLY A 56 2.12 -25.23 -44.17
N ARG A 57 2.51 -23.97 -44.38
CA ARG A 57 2.91 -22.96 -43.38
C ARG A 57 4.19 -23.21 -42.57
N SER A 58 5.28 -22.59 -43.03
CA SER A 58 6.40 -22.20 -42.18
C SER A 58 5.92 -21.25 -41.09
N LYS A 59 6.07 -21.64 -39.83
CA LYS A 59 6.22 -20.66 -38.75
C LYS A 59 7.58 -20.01 -39.00
N THR A 60 7.58 -18.75 -39.37
CA THR A 60 8.77 -17.90 -39.42
C THR A 60 9.53 -18.08 -38.11
N VAL A 61 10.74 -18.60 -38.19
CA VAL A 61 11.61 -18.81 -37.04
C VAL A 61 12.06 -17.42 -36.57
N GLU A 62 11.39 -16.90 -35.54
CA GLU A 62 11.56 -15.55 -35.04
C GLU A 62 12.96 -15.40 -34.42
N LYS A 63 13.87 -14.72 -35.13
CA LYS A 63 15.20 -14.36 -34.65
C LYS A 63 15.10 -13.14 -33.76
N LEU A 64 15.93 -13.06 -32.72
CA LEU A 64 15.95 -11.92 -31.82
C LEU A 64 16.41 -10.66 -32.59
N ALA A 65 15.68 -9.57 -32.45
CA ALA A 65 15.98 -8.29 -33.06
C ALA A 65 16.60 -7.33 -32.03
N PRO A 66 17.38 -6.33 -32.48
CA PRO A 66 17.77 -5.22 -31.61
C PRO A 66 16.52 -4.58 -30.98
N ARG A 67 16.60 -4.25 -29.68
CA ARG A 67 15.50 -3.77 -28.82
C ARG A 67 14.47 -4.81 -28.35
N ASP A 68 14.62 -6.09 -28.68
CA ASP A 68 13.78 -7.12 -28.06
C ASP A 68 14.09 -7.26 -26.57
N THR A 69 13.05 -7.44 -25.76
CA THR A 69 13.16 -7.75 -24.33
C THR A 69 13.05 -9.25 -24.14
N ILE A 70 13.98 -9.83 -23.39
CA ILE A 70 14.01 -11.25 -23.07
C ILE A 70 13.95 -11.48 -21.56
N GLU A 71 13.24 -12.51 -21.14
CA GLU A 71 13.29 -13.06 -19.79
C GLU A 71 14.31 -14.20 -19.76
N LEU A 72 15.35 -14.05 -18.94
CA LEU A 72 16.34 -15.08 -18.70
C LEU A 72 16.04 -15.78 -17.39
N ARG A 73 16.01 -17.12 -17.40
CA ARG A 73 15.96 -17.94 -16.18
C ARG A 73 17.02 -19.02 -16.24
N VAL A 74 17.88 -19.03 -15.22
CA VAL A 74 18.98 -19.95 -15.01
C VAL A 74 18.66 -20.81 -13.78
N TRP A 75 18.53 -22.11 -14.00
CA TRP A 75 18.26 -23.11 -12.97
C TRP A 75 19.48 -24.02 -12.78
N ARG A 76 19.59 -24.62 -11.59
CA ARG A 76 20.68 -25.55 -11.23
C ARG A 76 22.10 -24.97 -11.37
N TRP A 77 22.23 -23.65 -11.31
CA TRP A 77 23.52 -22.97 -11.33
C TRP A 77 23.94 -22.56 -9.92
N THR A 78 24.93 -23.25 -9.36
CA THR A 78 25.50 -22.94 -8.03
C THR A 78 27.04 -22.93 -8.07
N ALA A 79 27.64 -21.88 -8.64
CA ALA A 79 29.07 -21.59 -8.52
C ALA A 79 29.32 -20.11 -8.89
N LEU A 80 29.87 -19.24 -8.04
CA LEU A 80 31.13 -19.35 -7.28
C LEU A 80 31.09 -18.60 -5.92
N ARG A 81 32.22 -18.70 -5.18
CA ARG A 81 32.66 -18.20 -3.85
C ARG A 81 31.83 -17.19 -3.02
N ASP A 82 30.94 -16.38 -3.60
CA ASP A 82 30.21 -15.29 -2.93
C ASP A 82 28.67 -15.29 -3.18
N GLY A 83 28.07 -16.46 -3.39
CA GLY A 83 26.74 -16.75 -2.81
C GLY A 83 25.49 -16.59 -3.70
N VAL A 84 24.37 -17.01 -3.09
CA VAL A 84 23.00 -17.18 -3.61
C VAL A 84 22.41 -15.91 -4.25
N LEU A 85 22.99 -14.74 -3.99
CA LEU A 85 22.56 -13.43 -4.52
C LEU A 85 22.85 -13.25 -6.03
N GLU A 86 23.77 -14.03 -6.60
CA GLU A 86 24.22 -13.85 -7.98
C GLU A 86 23.30 -14.52 -9.02
N ALA A 87 22.68 -15.66 -8.68
CA ALA A 87 21.70 -16.33 -9.54
C ALA A 87 20.39 -15.51 -9.68
N LEU A 88 20.06 -14.70 -8.68
CA LEU A 88 18.92 -13.77 -8.71
C LEU A 88 19.11 -12.63 -9.72
N GLN A 89 20.35 -12.19 -9.95
CA GLN A 89 20.64 -11.11 -10.90
C GLN A 89 20.53 -11.56 -12.36
N LEU A 90 20.84 -12.82 -12.65
CA LEU A 90 20.68 -13.42 -13.98
C LEU A 90 19.23 -13.84 -14.28
N ASN A 91 18.41 -14.02 -13.24
CA ASN A 91 16.98 -14.35 -13.35
C ASN A 91 16.12 -13.09 -13.47
N ASN A 92 16.38 -12.29 -14.51
CA ASN A 92 15.72 -11.01 -14.74
C ASN A 92 15.38 -10.81 -16.23
N THR A 93 14.69 -9.72 -16.53
CA THR A 93 14.44 -9.27 -17.90
C THR A 93 15.56 -8.38 -18.40
N PHE A 94 16.05 -8.65 -19.60
CA PHE A 94 17.13 -7.92 -20.25
C PHE A 94 16.73 -7.46 -21.64
N THR A 95 17.18 -6.28 -22.05
CA THR A 95 16.89 -5.72 -23.38
C THR A 95 18.13 -5.81 -24.27
N ILE A 96 17.96 -6.27 -25.51
CA ILE A 96 19.02 -6.25 -26.50
C ILE A 96 19.25 -4.80 -26.94
N ASP A 97 20.49 -4.34 -26.89
CA ASP A 97 20.83 -2.96 -27.28
C ASP A 97 20.68 -2.73 -28.80
N SER A 98 20.85 -1.48 -29.23
CA SER A 98 20.74 -1.09 -30.64
C SER A 98 21.84 -1.69 -31.55
N SER A 99 22.95 -2.16 -30.97
CA SER A 99 24.01 -2.89 -31.68
C SER A 99 23.73 -4.39 -31.78
N GLY A 100 22.64 -4.88 -31.18
CA GLY A 100 22.30 -6.29 -31.17
C GLY A 100 23.04 -7.11 -30.11
N THR A 101 23.68 -6.44 -29.15
CA THR A 101 24.36 -7.06 -28.01
C THR A 101 23.47 -7.06 -26.78
N LEU A 102 23.62 -8.12 -25.98
CA LEU A 102 22.96 -8.33 -24.71
C LEU A 102 24.04 -8.30 -23.63
N ASP A 103 23.97 -7.33 -22.75
CA ASP A 103 24.87 -7.23 -21.60
C ASP A 103 24.26 -8.01 -20.42
N LEU A 104 24.95 -9.07 -20.01
CA LEU A 104 24.53 -9.91 -18.89
C LEU A 104 25.53 -9.77 -17.74
N PRO A 105 25.03 -9.54 -16.50
CA PRO A 105 25.87 -9.51 -15.31
C PRO A 105 26.74 -10.76 -15.24
N MET A 106 28.04 -10.59 -14.97
CA MET A 106 29.03 -11.67 -14.79
C MET A 106 29.40 -12.48 -16.05
N ILE A 107 28.58 -12.50 -17.10
CA ILE A 107 28.85 -13.20 -18.38
C ILE A 107 29.45 -12.23 -19.42
N GLY A 108 29.12 -10.94 -19.29
CA GLY A 108 29.52 -9.86 -20.18
C GLY A 108 28.68 -9.83 -21.46
N ASN A 109 29.17 -9.07 -22.45
CA ASN A 109 28.46 -8.86 -23.71
C ASN A 109 28.34 -10.15 -24.55
N ILE A 110 27.13 -10.42 -25.02
CA ILE A 110 26.79 -11.52 -25.92
C ILE A 110 26.08 -10.95 -27.15
N VAL A 111 26.47 -11.36 -28.36
CA VAL A 111 25.75 -10.99 -29.58
C VAL A 111 24.45 -11.79 -29.64
N ALA A 112 23.31 -11.14 -29.39
CA ALA A 112 22.01 -11.77 -29.30
C ALA A 112 21.15 -11.55 -30.55
N ALA A 113 21.36 -10.45 -31.27
CA ALA A 113 20.63 -10.17 -32.51
C ALA A 113 20.96 -11.21 -33.59
N GLY A 114 19.92 -11.73 -34.23
CA GLY A 114 20.03 -12.77 -35.24
C GLY A 114 20.10 -14.21 -34.70
N LEU A 115 20.26 -14.39 -33.38
CA LEU A 115 20.18 -15.70 -32.72
C LEU A 115 18.74 -16.07 -32.38
N ARG A 116 18.47 -17.37 -32.31
CA ARG A 116 17.21 -17.92 -31.79
C ARG A 116 17.28 -17.99 -30.27
N GLU A 117 16.12 -17.95 -29.61
CA GLU A 117 16.03 -18.04 -28.14
C GLU A 117 16.78 -19.26 -27.58
N LYS A 118 16.66 -20.42 -28.25
CA LYS A 118 17.36 -21.65 -27.86
C LYS A 118 18.88 -21.56 -28.04
N GLU A 119 19.34 -20.92 -29.12
CA GLU A 119 20.78 -20.75 -29.38
C GLU A 119 21.40 -19.77 -28.39
N LEU A 120 20.66 -18.71 -28.04
CA LEU A 120 21.08 -17.77 -27.03
C LEU A 120 21.15 -18.44 -25.64
N ALA A 121 20.17 -19.29 -25.30
CA ALA A 121 20.21 -20.09 -24.07
C ALA A 121 21.45 -21.01 -24.05
N GLU A 122 21.72 -21.77 -25.12
CA GLU A 122 22.90 -22.63 -25.19
C GLU A 122 24.22 -21.85 -25.04
N LEU A 123 24.35 -20.69 -25.71
CA LEU A 123 25.52 -19.84 -25.62
C LEU A 123 25.73 -19.28 -24.20
N ILE A 124 24.65 -18.87 -23.53
CA ILE A 124 24.67 -18.41 -22.14
C ILE A 124 25.07 -19.57 -21.21
N SER A 125 24.51 -20.76 -21.38
CA SER A 125 24.88 -21.96 -20.62
C SER A 125 26.35 -22.32 -20.78
N ASP A 126 26.88 -22.28 -22.00
CA ASP A 126 28.27 -22.64 -22.28
C ASP A 126 29.25 -21.61 -21.70
N ARG A 127 28.89 -20.32 -21.77
CA ARG A 127 29.72 -19.24 -21.24
C ARG A 127 29.69 -19.18 -19.72
N LEU A 128 28.55 -19.48 -19.11
CA LEU A 128 28.45 -19.72 -17.68
C LEU A 128 29.35 -20.90 -17.30
N GLN A 129 29.19 -22.06 -17.95
CA GLN A 129 29.97 -23.28 -17.68
C GLN A 129 31.48 -23.02 -17.74
N ALA A 130 31.96 -22.37 -18.80
CA ALA A 130 33.37 -22.01 -18.99
C ALA A 130 33.91 -21.15 -17.84
N ARG A 131 33.08 -20.27 -17.26
CA ARG A 131 33.47 -19.38 -16.16
C ARG A 131 33.42 -20.06 -14.79
N SER A 132 32.57 -21.08 -14.61
CA SER A 132 32.48 -21.82 -13.35
C SER A 132 33.64 -22.79 -13.09
N GLY A 133 34.33 -23.23 -14.15
CA GLY A 133 35.39 -24.24 -14.08
C GLY A 133 34.89 -25.64 -13.67
N ARG A 134 33.57 -25.90 -13.67
CA ARG A 134 32.97 -27.21 -13.37
C ARG A 134 32.29 -27.81 -14.60
N GLN A 135 32.14 -29.14 -14.59
CA GLN A 135 31.53 -29.91 -15.68
C GLN A 135 29.99 -29.83 -15.70
N GLU A 136 29.37 -29.21 -14.69
CA GLU A 136 27.92 -29.08 -14.60
C GLU A 136 27.43 -27.92 -15.48
N ARG A 137 26.51 -28.22 -16.40
CA ARG A 137 25.94 -27.25 -17.34
C ARG A 137 24.76 -26.53 -16.68
N ALA A 138 24.71 -25.22 -16.83
CA ALA A 138 23.56 -24.42 -16.39
C ALA A 138 22.33 -24.77 -17.24
N ASP A 139 21.18 -25.01 -16.61
CA ASP A 139 19.92 -25.10 -17.35
C ASP A 139 19.39 -23.68 -17.55
N THR A 140 19.60 -23.11 -18.75
CA THR A 140 19.15 -21.75 -19.09
C THR A 140 17.92 -21.81 -19.99
N THR A 141 16.99 -20.90 -19.74
CA THR A 141 15.81 -20.68 -20.57
C THR A 141 15.70 -19.21 -20.88
N VAL A 142 15.50 -18.89 -22.16
CA VAL A 142 15.31 -17.54 -22.66
C VAL A 142 13.93 -17.48 -23.30
N LYS A 143 13.13 -16.49 -22.94
CA LYS A 143 11.83 -16.22 -23.57
C LYS A 143 11.76 -14.77 -24.01
N ARG A 144 11.38 -14.48 -25.26
CA ARG A 144 11.06 -13.12 -25.68
C ARG A 144 9.74 -12.67 -25.05
N ILE A 145 9.75 -11.48 -24.46
CA ILE A 145 8.54 -10.78 -24.03
C ILE A 145 8.11 -9.90 -25.20
N GLN A 146 6.96 -10.20 -25.82
CA GLN A 146 6.31 -9.30 -26.77
C GLN A 146 5.35 -8.39 -26.00
N ASP A 147 5.63 -7.09 -25.98
CA ASP A 147 4.66 -6.09 -25.50
C ASP A 147 3.62 -5.81 -26.60
N PRO A 148 2.30 -5.99 -26.35
CA PRO A 148 1.28 -5.65 -27.31
C PRO A 148 0.97 -4.15 -27.27
N SER A 149 1.75 -3.34 -27.98
CA SER A 149 1.38 -1.94 -28.22
C SER A 149 2.04 -1.36 -29.47
N SER A 150 1.45 -1.65 -30.63
CA SER A 150 1.21 -0.67 -31.69
C SER A 150 0.49 -1.38 -32.83
N ASP A 151 -0.83 -1.20 -32.91
CA ASP A 151 -1.55 -0.90 -34.14
C ASP A 151 -3.05 -0.75 -33.83
N ILE A 152 -3.43 0.50 -33.53
CA ILE A 152 -4.81 0.95 -33.62
C ILE A 152 -5.04 1.29 -35.08
N THR A 153 -6.02 0.66 -35.74
CA THR A 153 -7.03 1.36 -36.56
C THR A 153 -8.08 0.39 -37.12
N SER A 154 -9.34 0.84 -37.04
CA SER A 154 -10.58 0.33 -37.66
C SER A 154 -11.12 -1.02 -37.12
N SER A 155 -12.12 -0.99 -36.23
CA SER A 155 -13.56 -0.85 -36.47
C SER A 155 -14.27 -2.11 -36.95
N VAL A 156 -15.33 -2.43 -36.20
CA VAL A 156 -16.58 -3.11 -36.60
C VAL A 156 -16.67 -4.64 -36.39
N GLU A 157 -17.50 -4.96 -35.39
CA GLU A 157 -18.49 -6.03 -35.24
C GLU A 157 -18.10 -7.52 -35.35
N HIS A 158 -18.29 -8.19 -34.20
CA HIS A 158 -18.71 -9.58 -33.99
C HIS A 158 -19.84 -10.02 -34.96
N PRO A 159 -20.05 -11.34 -35.26
CA PRO A 159 -20.16 -12.36 -34.21
C PRO A 159 -19.81 -13.83 -34.55
N GLY A 160 -19.63 -14.60 -33.47
CA GLY A 160 -20.27 -15.91 -33.29
C GLY A 160 -19.70 -17.12 -34.03
N LYS A 161 -19.12 -18.06 -33.27
CA LYS A 161 -19.80 -19.35 -32.96
C LYS A 161 -18.96 -20.22 -32.01
N GLN A 162 -19.63 -20.64 -30.95
CA GLN A 162 -19.39 -21.85 -30.15
C GLN A 162 -19.29 -23.08 -31.09
N LYS A 163 -18.79 -24.27 -30.74
CA LYS A 163 -18.79 -24.96 -29.46
C LYS A 163 -17.88 -26.18 -29.58
N ALA A 164 -17.46 -26.65 -28.42
CA ALA A 164 -16.88 -27.96 -28.15
C ALA A 164 -17.70 -29.15 -28.66
N SER A 165 -16.98 -30.25 -28.88
CA SER A 165 -17.35 -31.64 -28.56
C SER A 165 -16.04 -32.44 -28.54
N GLU A 166 -15.53 -32.95 -27.41
CA GLU A 166 -16.06 -34.09 -26.63
C GLU A 166 -15.93 -35.39 -27.46
N ALA A 167 -15.49 -36.56 -27.00
CA ALA A 167 -14.80 -37.16 -25.86
C ALA A 167 -14.53 -38.63 -26.30
N LEU A 168 -14.26 -39.53 -25.35
CA LEU A 168 -14.33 -41.01 -25.45
C LEU A 168 -13.14 -41.66 -26.19
N ALA A 169 -12.63 -42.84 -25.86
CA ALA A 169 -12.64 -43.82 -24.76
C ALA A 169 -11.61 -44.89 -25.22
N ASP A 170 -11.04 -45.80 -24.44
CA ASP A 170 -11.68 -47.01 -23.89
C ASP A 170 -10.61 -47.79 -23.07
N ALA A 171 -10.97 -48.30 -21.89
CA ALA A 171 -11.10 -49.72 -21.47
C ALA A 171 -9.76 -50.52 -21.39
N ALA A 172 -9.48 -51.36 -20.39
CA ALA A 172 -10.25 -52.12 -19.39
C ALA A 172 -9.34 -52.36 -18.16
N ASP A 173 -9.82 -52.27 -16.91
CA ASP A 173 -10.45 -53.32 -16.08
C ASP A 173 -9.46 -54.36 -15.50
N GLU A 174 -9.32 -54.37 -14.17
CA GLU A 174 -9.53 -55.54 -13.31
C GLU A 174 -9.30 -55.17 -11.83
N SER A 175 -10.35 -55.37 -11.02
CA SER A 175 -10.28 -55.47 -9.55
C SER A 175 -10.11 -56.94 -9.14
N PRO A 176 -9.80 -57.20 -7.85
CA PRO A 176 -10.60 -58.23 -7.15
C PRO A 176 -11.10 -57.79 -5.78
N SER A 177 -12.13 -58.53 -5.35
CA SER A 177 -13.13 -58.23 -4.31
C SER A 177 -12.92 -59.02 -3.00
N ALA A 178 -13.74 -58.64 -2.01
CA ALA A 178 -14.17 -59.29 -0.76
C ALA A 178 -13.36 -58.97 0.52
N GLY A 179 -13.95 -58.61 1.67
CA GLY A 179 -15.36 -58.47 2.08
C GLY A 179 -15.50 -58.09 3.57
N ALA A 180 -16.75 -58.08 4.06
CA ALA A 180 -17.27 -57.88 5.43
C ALA A 180 -17.50 -56.41 5.89
N SER A 181 -18.76 -55.92 5.90
CA SER A 181 -19.79 -56.01 6.96
C SER A 181 -19.58 -55.05 8.13
N GLU A 182 -20.41 -54.00 8.22
CA GLU A 182 -21.36 -53.85 9.32
C GLU A 182 -22.40 -52.75 9.05
N ARG A 183 -23.60 -53.01 9.57
CA ARG A 183 -24.86 -52.31 9.34
C ARG A 183 -25.05 -51.23 10.41
N THR A 184 -25.74 -50.14 10.08
CA THR A 184 -26.93 -49.67 10.83
C THR A 184 -27.77 -48.71 9.97
N SER A 185 -29.02 -49.10 9.75
CA SER A 185 -30.14 -48.30 9.25
C SER A 185 -30.55 -47.19 10.23
N VAL A 186 -31.23 -46.15 9.73
CA VAL A 186 -32.34 -45.32 10.30
C VAL A 186 -32.46 -44.12 9.33
N GLU A 187 -33.59 -43.59 8.84
CA GLU A 187 -35.03 -43.88 8.86
C GLU A 187 -35.61 -42.79 7.91
N LYS A 188 -36.25 -43.18 6.80
CA LYS A 188 -37.69 -43.01 6.50
C LYS A 188 -38.17 -41.55 6.35
N GLY A 189 -38.74 -41.25 5.18
CA GLY A 189 -39.47 -40.01 4.92
C GLY A 189 -39.85 -39.80 3.45
N GLN A 190 -40.70 -40.65 2.91
CA GLN A 190 -41.38 -40.45 1.63
C GLN A 190 -42.66 -39.62 1.87
N VAL A 191 -42.84 -38.53 1.11
CA VAL A 191 -44.16 -37.90 0.89
C VAL A 191 -44.27 -37.56 -0.59
N GLU A 192 -45.21 -38.22 -1.26
CA GLU A 192 -45.76 -37.85 -2.56
C GLU A 192 -46.61 -36.58 -2.45
N ALA A 193 -46.53 -35.69 -3.44
CA ALA A 193 -47.69 -35.13 -4.14
C ALA A 193 -47.25 -34.18 -5.27
N GLN A 194 -47.76 -34.46 -6.48
CA GLN A 194 -47.63 -33.68 -7.70
C GLN A 194 -48.46 -32.35 -7.66
N PRO A 195 -48.79 -31.71 -8.80
CA PRO A 195 -48.03 -30.65 -9.45
C PRO A 195 -48.83 -29.32 -9.43
N SER A 196 -48.17 -28.16 -9.50
CA SER A 196 -48.90 -26.94 -9.83
C SER A 196 -48.05 -25.88 -10.51
N VAL A 197 -48.51 -25.57 -11.72
CA VAL A 197 -48.72 -24.21 -12.23
C VAL A 197 -47.46 -23.37 -12.37
N ARG A 198 -46.96 -23.42 -13.61
CA ARG A 198 -46.51 -22.28 -14.42
C ARG A 198 -46.89 -20.93 -13.79
N GLY A 199 -45.93 -20.33 -13.10
CA GLY A 199 -45.94 -18.95 -12.64
C GLY A 199 -44.60 -18.33 -13.00
N SER A 200 -44.60 -17.55 -14.08
CA SER A 200 -43.67 -16.44 -14.36
C SER A 200 -42.19 -16.68 -14.06
N ASP A 201 -41.49 -17.10 -15.11
CA ASP A 201 -40.10 -16.80 -15.37
C ASP A 201 -39.85 -15.30 -15.20
N MET A 202 -39.32 -14.91 -14.04
CA MET A 202 -38.79 -13.57 -13.78
C MET A 202 -37.42 -13.75 -13.14
N THR A 203 -36.40 -13.91 -13.98
CA THR A 203 -35.05 -13.36 -13.78
C THR A 203 -34.46 -13.58 -12.37
N SER A 204 -34.25 -14.83 -11.95
CA SER A 204 -33.49 -15.18 -10.74
C SER A 204 -32.07 -15.68 -11.02
N GLU A 205 -31.58 -15.54 -12.25
CA GLU A 205 -30.21 -15.92 -12.63
C GLU A 205 -29.10 -15.15 -11.87
N PRO A 206 -29.21 -13.83 -11.57
CA PRO A 206 -28.11 -13.16 -10.86
C PRO A 206 -27.97 -13.58 -9.40
N ALA A 207 -29.06 -13.99 -8.73
CA ALA A 207 -29.02 -14.39 -7.32
C ALA A 207 -28.40 -15.79 -7.14
N ALA A 208 -28.69 -16.72 -8.06
CA ALA A 208 -28.12 -18.07 -8.03
C ALA A 208 -26.62 -18.05 -8.38
N GLU A 209 -26.20 -17.24 -9.35
CA GLU A 209 -24.77 -17.04 -9.67
C GLU A 209 -24.02 -16.38 -8.51
N GLN A 210 -24.64 -15.41 -7.83
CA GLN A 210 -24.07 -14.79 -6.62
C GLN A 210 -23.93 -15.80 -5.47
N GLN A 211 -24.90 -16.69 -5.28
CA GLN A 211 -24.80 -17.76 -4.28
C GLN A 211 -23.72 -18.77 -4.62
N GLN A 212 -23.60 -19.19 -5.88
CA GLN A 212 -22.51 -20.08 -6.32
C GLN A 212 -21.14 -19.40 -6.21
N ALA A 213 -21.04 -18.10 -6.50
CA ALA A 213 -19.82 -17.33 -6.31
C ALA A 213 -19.41 -17.26 -4.81
N LEU A 214 -20.38 -16.99 -3.92
CA LEU A 214 -20.17 -16.98 -2.47
C LEU A 214 -19.82 -18.37 -1.93
N GLU A 215 -20.43 -19.44 -2.45
CA GLU A 215 -20.08 -20.82 -2.09
C GLU A 215 -18.68 -21.18 -2.59
N GLY A 216 -18.31 -20.75 -3.78
CA GLY A 216 -16.94 -20.86 -4.30
C GLY A 216 -15.93 -20.12 -3.43
N GLU A 217 -16.26 -18.91 -2.95
CA GLU A 217 -15.44 -18.16 -1.99
C GLU A 217 -15.36 -18.85 -0.63
N ARG A 218 -16.45 -19.42 -0.12
CA ARG A 218 -16.46 -20.20 1.13
C ARG A 218 -15.60 -21.45 1.01
N LEU A 219 -15.66 -22.17 -0.10
CA LEU A 219 -14.81 -23.33 -0.36
C LEU A 219 -13.33 -22.93 -0.42
N LYS A 220 -13.00 -21.82 -1.09
CA LYS A 220 -11.64 -21.26 -1.10
C LYS A 220 -11.17 -20.89 0.31
N MET A 221 -12.02 -20.21 1.10
CA MET A 221 -11.71 -19.87 2.49
C MET A 221 -11.45 -21.10 3.35
N ASN A 222 -12.27 -22.14 3.21
CA ASN A 222 -12.11 -23.40 3.93
C ASN A 222 -10.83 -24.14 3.51
N ALA A 223 -10.47 -24.12 2.22
CA ALA A 223 -9.21 -24.66 1.74
C ALA A 223 -8.01 -23.93 2.38
N LEU A 224 -8.02 -22.60 2.40
CA LEU A 224 -6.98 -21.79 3.04
C LEU A 224 -6.88 -22.03 4.56
N LEU A 225 -8.01 -22.22 5.24
CA LEU A 225 -8.03 -22.57 6.67
C LEU A 225 -7.40 -23.95 6.92
N ASN A 226 -7.69 -24.93 6.05
CA ASN A 226 -7.10 -26.25 6.13
C ASN A 226 -5.58 -26.19 5.88
N GLU A 227 -5.12 -25.45 4.86
CA GLU A 227 -3.69 -25.23 4.58
C GLU A 227 -2.98 -24.54 5.77
N LEU A 228 -3.59 -23.51 6.36
CA LEU A 228 -3.05 -22.85 7.55
C LEU A 228 -2.94 -23.82 8.74
N SER A 229 -3.94 -24.70 8.92
CA SER A 229 -3.93 -25.69 9.99
C SER A 229 -2.83 -26.74 9.79
N ALA A 230 -2.62 -27.18 8.55
CA ALA A 230 -1.54 -28.08 8.16
C ALA A 230 -0.17 -27.42 8.40
N ALA A 231 0.03 -26.18 7.92
CA ALA A 231 1.26 -25.43 8.15
C ALA A 231 1.57 -25.23 9.65
N ARG A 232 0.54 -25.00 10.48
CA ARG A 232 0.71 -24.90 11.95
C ARG A 232 1.16 -26.23 12.56
N LEU A 233 0.62 -27.36 12.10
CA LEU A 233 1.02 -28.69 12.55
C LEU A 233 2.47 -29.00 12.14
N GLU A 234 2.87 -28.65 10.92
CA GLU A 234 4.26 -28.79 10.45
C GLU A 234 5.23 -27.94 11.27
N ILE A 235 4.89 -26.68 11.55
CA ILE A 235 5.72 -25.82 12.43
C ILE A 235 5.80 -26.41 13.84
N ALA A 236 4.71 -26.97 14.36
CA ALA A 236 4.73 -27.62 15.67
C ALA A 236 5.60 -28.88 15.68
N ALA A 237 5.56 -29.68 14.62
CA ALA A 237 6.41 -30.86 14.43
C ALA A 237 7.90 -30.46 14.34
N ALA A 238 8.24 -29.51 13.47
CA ALA A 238 9.59 -28.99 13.33
C ALA A 238 10.15 -28.42 14.65
N ARG A 239 9.30 -27.76 15.47
CA ARG A 239 9.69 -27.29 16.81
C ARG A 239 9.99 -28.44 17.76
N ARG A 240 9.21 -29.52 17.74
CA ARG A 240 9.48 -30.71 18.58
C ARG A 240 10.79 -31.37 18.18
N GLU A 241 11.04 -31.52 16.88
CA GLU A 241 12.31 -32.05 16.37
C GLU A 241 13.50 -31.18 16.77
N ALA A 242 13.38 -29.85 16.64
CA ALA A 242 14.43 -28.93 17.08
C ALA A 242 14.71 -29.00 18.59
N LEU A 243 13.68 -29.20 19.42
CA LEU A 243 13.85 -29.40 20.86
C LEU A 243 14.53 -30.74 21.17
N ALA A 244 14.14 -31.82 20.49
CA ALA A 244 14.77 -33.12 20.62
C ALA A 244 16.26 -33.07 20.22
N ALA A 245 16.58 -32.42 19.09
CA ALA A 245 17.96 -32.21 18.64
C ALA A 245 18.79 -31.39 19.65
N ARG A 246 18.19 -30.38 20.31
CA ARG A 246 18.86 -29.63 21.38
C ARG A 246 19.12 -30.48 22.61
N GLN A 247 18.19 -31.36 22.98
CA GLN A 247 18.36 -32.27 24.10
C GLN A 247 19.45 -33.31 23.81
N THR A 248 19.49 -33.90 22.62
CA THR A 248 20.54 -34.84 22.24
C THR A 248 21.92 -34.17 22.21
N ALA A 249 22.01 -32.93 21.72
CA ALA A 249 23.24 -32.15 21.78
C ALA A 249 23.70 -31.89 23.23
N ARG A 250 22.79 -31.46 24.12
CA ARG A 250 23.09 -31.26 25.55
C ARG A 250 23.56 -32.54 26.22
N ASN A 251 22.84 -33.64 26.00
CA ASN A 251 23.20 -34.95 26.54
C ASN A 251 24.57 -35.40 26.01
N GLY A 252 24.86 -35.12 24.73
CA GLY A 252 26.17 -35.34 24.12
C GLY A 252 27.30 -34.58 24.82
N THR A 253 27.09 -33.29 25.13
CA THR A 253 28.08 -32.49 25.88
C THR A 253 28.29 -33.01 27.30
N VAL A 254 27.23 -33.42 28.00
CA VAL A 254 27.33 -33.99 29.36
C VAL A 254 28.13 -35.30 29.33
N ARG A 255 27.79 -36.23 28.43
CA ARG A 255 28.53 -37.48 28.26
C ARG A 255 30.00 -37.23 27.91
N TYR A 256 30.27 -36.27 27.03
CA TYR A 256 31.63 -35.88 26.68
C TYR A 256 32.42 -35.40 27.90
N ASN A 257 31.85 -34.48 28.70
CA ASN A 257 32.53 -33.95 29.89
C ASN A 257 32.78 -35.04 30.94
N GLN A 258 31.84 -35.97 31.09
CA GLN A 258 32.01 -37.15 31.95
C GLN A 258 33.17 -38.01 31.47
N ASN A 259 33.20 -38.39 30.19
CA ASN A 259 34.29 -39.18 29.60
C ASN A 259 35.65 -38.49 29.74
N LEU A 260 35.72 -37.18 29.48
CA LEU A 260 36.95 -36.41 29.66
C LEU A 260 37.42 -36.42 31.12
N SER A 261 36.49 -36.35 32.08
CA SER A 261 36.84 -36.41 33.51
C SER A 261 37.36 -37.79 33.91
N THR A 262 36.76 -38.87 33.40
CA THR A 262 37.22 -40.23 33.66
C THR A 262 38.58 -40.50 33.04
N GLU A 263 38.82 -40.02 31.82
CA GLU A 263 40.14 -40.16 31.17
C GLU A 263 41.23 -39.37 31.89
N ARG A 264 40.92 -38.17 32.40
CA ARG A 264 41.85 -37.41 33.25
C ARG A 264 42.19 -38.16 34.55
N GLN A 265 41.22 -38.80 35.18
CA GLN A 265 41.45 -39.61 36.37
C GLN A 265 42.31 -40.84 36.07
N ARG A 266 42.05 -41.54 34.95
CA ARG A 266 42.87 -42.67 34.48
C ARG A 266 44.31 -42.25 34.22
N ALA A 267 44.53 -41.12 33.55
CA ALA A 267 45.86 -40.59 33.31
C ALA A 267 46.60 -40.26 34.61
N ALA A 268 45.93 -39.65 35.59
CA ALA A 268 46.51 -39.37 36.91
C ALA A 268 46.92 -40.65 37.66
N ALA A 269 46.08 -41.69 37.62
CA ALA A 269 46.39 -42.99 38.20
C ALA A 269 47.60 -43.65 37.53
N LEU A 270 47.67 -43.65 36.19
CA LEU A 270 48.82 -44.20 35.47
C LEU A 270 50.13 -43.45 35.77
N ILE A 271 50.08 -42.13 35.97
CA ILE A 271 51.26 -41.35 36.37
C ILE A 271 51.76 -41.81 37.75
N GLN A 272 50.86 -41.98 38.72
CA GLN A 272 51.21 -42.49 40.05
C GLN A 272 51.79 -43.92 39.99
N GLU A 273 51.20 -44.81 39.18
CA GLU A 273 51.72 -46.16 38.96
C GLU A 273 53.12 -46.14 38.34
N LEU A 274 53.36 -45.28 37.35
CA LEU A 274 54.67 -45.15 36.72
C LEU A 274 55.74 -44.65 37.69
N ASP A 275 55.40 -43.68 38.55
CA ASP A 275 56.34 -43.17 39.54
C ASP A 275 56.66 -44.22 40.62
N ALA A 276 55.67 -45.02 41.04
CA ALA A 276 55.90 -46.17 41.93
C ALA A 276 56.83 -47.21 41.30
N VAL A 277 56.56 -47.62 40.05
CA VAL A 277 57.40 -48.61 39.34
C VAL A 277 58.82 -48.07 39.11
N ARG A 278 58.99 -46.77 38.85
CA ARG A 278 60.32 -46.15 38.75
C ARG A 278 61.08 -46.19 40.06
N ALA A 279 60.41 -45.94 41.18
CA ALA A 279 61.01 -46.03 42.52
C ALA A 279 61.46 -47.47 42.82
N ASP A 280 60.60 -48.46 42.54
CA ASP A 280 60.91 -49.88 42.74
C ASP A 280 62.09 -50.34 41.87
N ARG A 281 62.12 -49.89 40.60
CA ARG A 281 63.24 -50.16 39.69
C ARG A 281 64.54 -49.57 40.22
N GLY A 282 64.51 -48.32 40.72
CA GLY A 282 65.68 -47.70 41.34
C GLY A 282 66.17 -48.48 42.56
N ALA A 283 65.26 -49.00 43.39
CA ALA A 283 65.61 -49.85 44.53
C ALA A 283 66.22 -51.19 44.10
N LEU A 284 65.70 -51.82 43.04
CA LEU A 284 66.27 -53.04 42.48
C LEU A 284 67.64 -52.82 41.83
N GLU A 285 67.84 -51.70 41.13
CA GLU A 285 69.15 -51.32 40.55
C GLU A 285 70.20 -51.17 41.64
N GLN A 286 69.86 -50.51 42.75
CA GLN A 286 70.74 -50.39 43.91
C GLN A 286 71.06 -51.76 44.54
N LYS A 287 70.05 -52.62 44.73
CA LYS A 287 70.25 -53.99 45.23
C LYS A 287 71.15 -54.82 44.30
N LEU A 288 70.93 -54.71 42.98
CA LEU A 288 71.72 -55.44 41.99
C LEU A 288 73.18 -54.96 41.99
N PHE A 289 73.41 -53.65 42.14
CA PHE A 289 74.73 -53.09 42.28
C PHE A 289 75.43 -53.65 43.54
N ALA A 290 74.77 -53.61 44.70
CA ALA A 290 75.31 -54.14 45.96
C ALA A 290 75.65 -55.65 45.87
N VAL A 291 74.74 -56.47 45.34
CA VAL A 291 75.00 -57.90 45.18
C VAL A 291 76.15 -58.17 44.20
N ARG A 292 76.30 -57.36 43.14
CA ARG A 292 77.41 -57.48 42.20
C ARG A 292 78.75 -57.08 42.82
N THR A 293 78.78 -56.04 43.66
CA THR A 293 80.00 -55.64 44.38
C THR A 293 80.42 -56.72 45.38
N ASP A 294 79.47 -57.27 46.14
CA ASP A 294 79.73 -58.33 47.11
C ASP A 294 80.21 -59.62 46.41
N ARG A 295 79.58 -59.99 45.29
CA ARG A 295 80.03 -61.11 44.45
C ARG A 295 81.46 -60.89 43.95
N GLY A 296 81.78 -59.70 43.45
CA GLY A 296 83.13 -59.38 42.97
C GLY A 296 84.18 -59.49 44.08
N LEU A 297 83.88 -59.03 45.29
CA LEU A 297 84.75 -59.18 46.46
C LEU A 297 84.92 -60.65 46.87
N LEU A 298 83.83 -61.43 46.86
CA LEU A 298 83.88 -62.87 47.13
C LEU A 298 84.69 -63.63 46.09
N GLU A 299 84.54 -63.30 44.81
CA GLU A 299 85.33 -63.88 43.72
C GLU A 299 86.83 -63.60 43.89
N GLN A 300 87.20 -62.37 44.28
CA GLN A 300 88.59 -62.02 44.59
C GLN A 300 89.15 -62.83 45.77
N LYS A 301 88.39 -62.92 46.87
CA LYS A 301 88.78 -63.73 48.04
C LYS A 301 88.93 -65.21 47.67
N LEU A 302 88.05 -65.72 46.81
CA LEU A 302 88.07 -67.10 46.34
C LEU A 302 89.32 -67.39 45.49
N PHE A 303 89.75 -66.46 44.62
CA PHE A 303 91.02 -66.57 43.90
C PHE A 303 92.24 -66.55 44.83
N ALA A 304 92.24 -65.72 45.88
CA ALA A 304 93.31 -65.69 46.88
C ALA A 304 93.38 -67.02 47.65
N ALA A 305 92.25 -67.51 48.16
CA ALA A 305 92.15 -68.76 48.89
C ALA A 305 92.54 -69.98 48.05
N LEU A 306 92.20 -70.00 46.75
CA LEU A 306 92.66 -71.05 45.83
C LEU A 306 94.19 -71.12 45.75
N ARG A 307 94.87 -69.96 45.68
CA ARG A 307 96.34 -69.90 45.67
C ARG A 307 96.95 -70.38 46.98
N GLU A 308 96.34 -70.04 48.12
CA GLU A 308 96.79 -70.50 49.45
C GLU A 308 96.64 -72.02 49.60
N VAL A 309 95.51 -72.60 49.19
CA VAL A 309 95.31 -74.06 49.19
C VAL A 309 96.32 -74.76 48.29
N ASP A 310 96.64 -74.20 47.11
CA ASP A 310 97.67 -74.74 46.23
C ASP A 310 99.09 -74.64 46.82
N ALA A 311 99.39 -73.56 47.52
CA ALA A 311 100.66 -73.39 48.23
C ALA A 311 100.80 -74.40 49.38
N LEU A 312 99.77 -74.54 50.23
CA LEU A 312 99.73 -75.53 51.32
C LEU A 312 99.79 -76.97 50.79
N LYS A 313 99.13 -77.25 49.66
CA LYS A 313 99.19 -78.57 49.02
C LYS A 313 100.60 -78.92 48.54
N LYS A 314 101.39 -77.93 48.11
CA LYS A 314 102.79 -78.13 47.70
C LYS A 314 103.72 -78.32 48.92
N SER A 315 103.45 -77.67 50.05
CA SER A 315 104.26 -77.84 51.28
C SER A 315 103.98 -79.14 52.04
N VAL A 316 102.78 -79.71 51.92
CA VAL A 316 102.43 -81.04 52.50
C VAL A 316 103.14 -82.20 51.79
N GLN A 317 103.37 -82.13 50.47
CA GLN A 317 103.95 -83.23 49.67
C GLN A 317 105.35 -83.72 50.09
N PRO A 318 106.30 -82.86 50.53
CA PRO A 318 107.60 -83.29 51.03
C PRO A 318 107.70 -83.42 52.56
N ALA A 319 106.64 -83.10 53.33
CA ALA A 319 106.66 -83.12 54.78
C ALA A 319 106.55 -84.56 55.31
N GLY A 320 107.28 -84.89 56.39
CA GLY A 320 107.19 -86.19 57.05
C GLY A 320 106.97 -86.06 58.56
N GLY A 321 106.26 -87.02 59.15
CA GLY A 321 106.01 -87.11 60.61
C GLY A 321 104.92 -86.15 61.12
N ASP A 322 105.03 -85.71 62.37
CA ASP A 322 104.01 -84.88 63.04
C ASP A 322 103.71 -83.55 62.33
N HIS A 323 104.68 -83.01 61.57
CA HIS A 323 104.53 -81.79 60.78
C HIS A 323 103.58 -81.96 59.58
N GLU A 324 103.58 -83.16 58.96
CA GLU A 324 102.65 -83.51 57.89
C GLU A 324 101.19 -83.55 58.39
N ALA A 325 100.98 -84.05 59.62
CA ALA A 325 99.66 -84.11 60.24
C ALA A 325 99.10 -82.72 60.58
N VAL A 326 99.95 -81.78 61.03
CA VAL A 326 99.56 -80.38 61.30
C VAL A 326 99.21 -79.66 60.01
N LEU A 327 100.08 -79.71 58.99
CA LEU A 327 99.82 -79.11 57.68
C LEU A 327 98.60 -79.75 56.98
N GLY A 328 98.35 -81.04 57.20
CA GLY A 328 97.16 -81.73 56.71
C GLY A 328 95.86 -81.22 57.32
N ARG A 329 95.85 -80.88 58.62
CA ARG A 329 94.70 -80.24 59.29
C ARG A 329 94.49 -78.81 58.80
N GLU A 330 95.55 -78.05 58.63
CA GLU A 330 95.50 -76.68 58.07
C GLU A 330 94.98 -76.68 56.62
N LEU A 331 95.45 -77.61 55.79
CA LEU A 331 94.95 -77.80 54.43
C LEU A 331 93.47 -78.19 54.42
N ALA A 332 93.02 -79.04 55.35
CA ALA A 332 91.62 -79.42 55.49
C ALA A 332 90.74 -78.23 55.91
N ALA A 333 91.22 -77.39 56.83
CA ALA A 333 90.56 -76.15 57.23
C ALA A 333 90.47 -75.15 56.07
N ALA A 334 91.56 -74.90 55.35
CA ALA A 334 91.59 -74.01 54.18
C ALA A 334 90.66 -74.50 53.05
N ARG A 335 90.57 -75.82 52.83
CA ARG A 335 89.59 -76.41 51.88
C ARG A 335 88.14 -76.22 52.35
N ALA A 336 87.86 -76.31 53.65
CA ALA A 336 86.53 -76.07 54.19
C ALA A 336 86.11 -74.60 54.04
N GLU A 337 87.02 -73.67 54.29
CA GLU A 337 86.82 -72.22 54.07
C GLU A 337 86.62 -71.89 52.59
N LEU A 338 87.43 -72.47 51.70
CA LEU A 338 87.23 -72.36 50.25
C LEU A 338 85.84 -72.89 49.84
N GLY A 339 85.40 -74.01 50.41
CA GLY A 339 84.06 -74.56 50.19
C GLY A 339 82.94 -73.63 50.69
N ALA A 340 83.14 -72.93 51.80
CA ALA A 340 82.21 -71.91 52.30
C ALA A 340 82.16 -70.68 51.38
N MET A 341 83.31 -70.19 50.92
CA MET A 341 83.40 -69.09 49.95
C MET A 341 82.78 -69.44 48.60
N GLN A 342 82.97 -70.67 48.11
CA GLN A 342 82.34 -71.17 46.88
C GLN A 342 80.80 -71.21 47.00
N ARG A 343 80.27 -71.63 48.16
CA ARG A 343 78.82 -71.56 48.42
C ARG A 343 78.35 -70.11 48.43
N GLY A 344 79.02 -69.23 49.16
CA GLY A 344 78.69 -67.79 49.19
C GLY A 344 78.72 -67.13 47.81
N ALA A 345 79.68 -67.48 46.95
CA ALA A 345 79.74 -66.97 45.57
C ALA A 345 78.60 -67.49 44.69
N ARG A 346 78.19 -68.76 44.87
CA ARG A 346 77.01 -69.35 44.19
C ARG A 346 75.72 -68.70 44.67
N ASP A 347 75.59 -68.46 45.97
CA ASP A 347 74.42 -67.81 46.56
C ASP A 347 74.30 -66.35 46.11
N ALA A 348 75.41 -65.59 46.12
CA ALA A 348 75.45 -64.22 45.58
C ALA A 348 75.13 -64.17 44.08
N SER A 349 75.60 -65.16 43.31
CA SER A 349 75.26 -65.30 41.88
C SER A 349 73.77 -65.63 41.67
N ALA A 350 73.18 -66.49 42.52
CA ALA A 350 71.76 -66.81 42.49
C ALA A 350 70.91 -65.58 42.87
N GLN A 351 71.32 -64.81 43.88
CA GLN A 351 70.67 -63.55 44.25
C GLN A 351 70.76 -62.51 43.13
N ALA A 352 71.92 -62.36 42.48
CA ALA A 352 72.07 -61.45 41.35
C ALA A 352 71.16 -61.83 40.17
N ARG A 353 70.99 -63.12 39.89
CA ARG A 353 70.05 -63.62 38.87
C ARG A 353 68.60 -63.35 39.26
N ALA A 354 68.21 -63.64 40.51
CA ALA A 354 66.86 -63.36 40.99
C ALA A 354 66.51 -61.86 40.90
N VAL A 355 67.44 -60.97 41.25
CA VAL A 355 67.26 -59.51 41.10
C VAL A 355 67.20 -59.10 39.63
N ALA A 356 68.00 -59.71 38.75
CA ALA A 356 67.94 -59.48 37.31
C ALA A 356 66.61 -59.96 36.68
N ASP A 357 66.06 -61.08 37.13
CA ASP A 357 64.77 -61.61 36.67
C ASP A 357 63.62 -60.70 37.13
N MET A 358 63.65 -60.22 38.39
CA MET A 358 62.70 -59.20 38.87
C MET A 358 62.78 -57.90 38.05
N MET A 359 63.98 -57.43 37.72
CA MET A 359 64.19 -56.27 36.85
C MET A 359 63.66 -56.51 35.43
N ALA A 360 63.82 -57.71 34.87
CA ALA A 360 63.26 -58.07 33.57
C ALA A 360 61.72 -58.06 33.59
N GLY A 361 61.11 -58.58 34.66
CA GLY A 361 59.67 -58.52 34.89
C GLY A 361 59.14 -57.08 34.99
N GLN A 362 59.82 -56.21 35.75
CA GLN A 362 59.47 -54.78 35.80
C GLN A 362 59.64 -54.09 34.44
N GLY A 363 60.67 -54.44 33.67
CA GLY A 363 60.86 -53.94 32.32
C GLY A 363 59.72 -54.32 31.36
N GLN A 364 59.14 -55.51 31.51
CA GLN A 364 57.93 -55.91 30.78
C GLN A 364 56.70 -55.14 31.26
N ALA A 365 56.52 -54.96 32.58
CA ALA A 365 55.43 -54.17 33.14
C ALA A 365 55.45 -52.71 32.66
N LEU A 366 56.62 -52.08 32.59
CA LEU A 366 56.78 -50.72 32.04
C LEU A 366 56.44 -50.64 30.55
N LYS A 367 56.78 -51.67 29.75
CA LYS A 367 56.38 -51.73 28.34
C LYS A 367 54.86 -51.81 28.19
N GLU A 368 54.19 -52.58 29.05
CA GLU A 368 52.74 -52.65 29.07
C GLU A 368 52.11 -51.32 29.49
N GLN A 369 52.67 -50.65 30.51
CA GLN A 369 52.22 -49.32 30.91
C GLN A 369 52.42 -48.28 29.79
N ARG A 370 53.53 -48.35 29.04
CA ARG A 370 53.76 -47.50 27.87
C ARG A 370 52.67 -47.70 26.81
N ARG A 371 52.31 -48.95 26.51
CA ARG A 371 51.21 -49.26 25.59
C ARG A 371 49.87 -48.70 26.06
N ARG A 372 49.58 -48.77 27.37
CA ARG A 372 48.37 -48.18 27.95
C ARG A 372 48.35 -46.66 27.80
N VAL A 373 49.47 -45.98 28.08
CA VAL A 373 49.59 -44.53 27.88
C VAL A 373 49.44 -44.15 26.41
N GLU A 374 50.00 -44.93 25.49
CA GLU A 374 49.81 -44.75 24.04
C GLU A 374 48.33 -44.90 23.63
N GLY A 375 47.62 -45.89 24.18
CA GLY A 375 46.18 -46.05 23.99
C GLY A 375 45.39 -44.84 24.48
N LEU A 376 45.66 -44.39 25.71
CA LEU A 376 45.01 -43.20 26.27
C LEU A 376 45.31 -41.92 25.46
N ALA A 377 46.51 -41.79 24.90
CA ALA A 377 46.86 -40.66 24.05
C ALA A 377 46.01 -40.62 22.77
N LEU A 378 45.81 -41.78 22.12
CA LEU A 378 44.94 -41.90 20.96
C LEU A 378 43.48 -41.58 21.32
N ASP A 379 42.98 -42.08 22.45
CA ASP A 379 41.63 -41.79 22.93
C ASP A 379 41.42 -40.29 23.22
N LEU A 380 42.41 -39.64 23.83
CA LEU A 380 42.39 -38.19 24.06
C LEU A 380 42.40 -37.38 22.76
N GLU A 381 43.16 -37.82 21.74
CA GLU A 381 43.11 -37.18 20.42
C GLU A 381 41.74 -37.30 19.76
N VAL A 382 41.10 -38.48 19.84
CA VAL A 382 39.74 -38.69 19.35
C VAL A 382 38.77 -37.75 20.08
N ALA A 383 38.83 -37.70 21.41
CA ALA A 383 38.04 -36.78 22.22
C ALA A 383 38.30 -35.30 21.87
N HIS A 384 39.54 -34.92 21.51
CA HIS A 384 39.85 -33.58 21.04
C HIS A 384 39.29 -33.29 19.63
N ARG A 385 39.27 -34.27 18.72
CA ARG A 385 38.60 -34.11 17.42
C ARG A 385 37.09 -33.93 17.61
N GLU A 386 36.48 -34.68 18.53
CA GLU A 386 35.07 -34.52 18.89
C GLU A 386 34.76 -33.12 19.44
N THR A 387 35.60 -32.54 20.31
CA THR A 387 35.37 -31.16 20.78
C THR A 387 35.44 -30.12 19.68
N LYS A 388 36.42 -30.25 18.78
CA LYS A 388 36.51 -29.37 17.60
C LYS A 388 35.24 -29.50 16.75
N GLY A 389 34.75 -30.73 16.55
CA GLY A 389 33.50 -31.00 15.84
C GLY A 389 32.26 -30.43 16.54
N LEU A 390 32.13 -30.61 17.85
CA LEU A 390 31.02 -30.05 18.65
C LEU A 390 31.05 -28.52 18.66
N LYS A 391 32.25 -27.91 18.74
CA LYS A 391 32.41 -26.46 18.69
C LYS A 391 32.04 -25.90 17.31
N ALA A 392 32.46 -26.56 16.23
CA ALA A 392 32.06 -26.17 14.88
C ALA A 392 30.54 -26.26 14.69
N LYS A 393 29.90 -27.34 15.17
CA LYS A 393 28.44 -27.50 15.16
C LYS A 393 27.73 -26.40 15.96
N ALA A 394 28.28 -25.99 17.10
CA ALA A 394 27.72 -24.90 17.90
C ALA A 394 27.77 -23.56 17.15
N ILE A 395 28.90 -23.24 16.51
CA ILE A 395 29.05 -22.03 15.70
C ILE A 395 28.06 -22.03 14.53
N LEU A 396 27.89 -23.16 13.83
CA LEU A 396 26.90 -23.30 12.76
C LEU A 396 25.46 -23.09 13.28
N ALA A 397 25.11 -23.68 14.42
CA ALA A 397 23.79 -23.50 15.02
C ALA A 397 23.53 -22.04 15.45
N ASP A 398 24.56 -21.32 15.92
CA ASP A 398 24.46 -19.90 16.24
C ASP A 398 24.26 -19.04 14.99
N HIS A 399 24.96 -19.36 13.88
CA HIS A 399 24.75 -18.70 12.58
C HIS A 399 23.35 -18.98 12.01
N GLU A 400 22.88 -20.23 12.05
CA GLU A 400 21.52 -20.60 11.64
C GLU A 400 20.47 -19.84 12.46
N LYS A 401 20.68 -19.74 13.78
CA LYS A 401 19.81 -18.97 14.67
C LYS A 401 19.83 -17.48 14.35
N ALA A 402 21.01 -16.91 14.05
CA ALA A 402 21.13 -15.51 13.64
C ALA A 402 20.38 -15.25 12.33
N ALA A 403 20.58 -16.09 11.31
CA ALA A 403 19.86 -16.00 10.04
C ALA A 403 18.34 -16.13 10.21
N MET A 404 17.87 -17.04 11.09
CA MET A 404 16.45 -17.18 11.40
C MET A 404 15.88 -15.92 12.08
N LEU A 405 16.64 -15.28 12.97
CA LEU A 405 16.22 -14.04 13.62
C LEU A 405 16.18 -12.86 12.64
N GLU A 406 17.12 -12.80 11.69
CA GLU A 406 17.11 -11.81 10.62
C GLU A 406 15.92 -12.00 9.67
N ALA A 407 15.66 -13.23 9.23
CA ALA A 407 14.49 -13.57 8.42
C ALA A 407 13.16 -13.25 9.15
N ARG A 408 13.12 -13.47 10.47
CA ARG A 408 11.96 -13.07 11.28
C ARG A 408 11.81 -11.55 11.31
N ARG A 409 12.89 -10.80 11.50
CA ARG A 409 12.86 -9.33 11.50
C ARG A 409 12.42 -8.77 10.15
N SER A 410 12.87 -9.33 9.03
CA SER A 410 12.44 -8.91 7.70
C SER A 410 10.95 -9.20 7.47
N MET A 411 10.46 -10.36 7.93
CA MET A 411 9.03 -10.68 7.87
C MET A 411 8.19 -9.78 8.79
N GLU A 412 8.68 -9.45 9.99
CA GLU A 412 8.02 -8.50 10.89
C GLU A 412 7.99 -7.08 10.29
N ALA A 413 9.05 -6.67 9.59
CA ALA A 413 9.10 -5.40 8.87
C ALA A 413 8.10 -5.35 7.70
N SER A 414 8.06 -6.40 6.87
CA SER A 414 7.10 -6.47 5.75
C SER A 414 5.64 -6.52 6.24
N LEU A 415 5.37 -7.23 7.34
CA LEU A 415 4.05 -7.22 7.99
C LEU A 415 3.69 -5.83 8.54
N ALA A 416 4.65 -5.09 9.09
CA ALA A 416 4.41 -3.73 9.57
C ALA A 416 4.13 -2.75 8.42
N GLU A 417 4.83 -2.89 7.30
CA GLU A 417 4.58 -2.13 6.07
C GLU A 417 3.20 -2.43 5.49
N ALA A 418 2.83 -3.71 5.39
CA ALA A 418 1.51 -4.11 4.92
C ALA A 418 0.39 -3.55 5.81
N ARG A 419 0.58 -3.52 7.14
CA ARG A 419 -0.36 -2.90 8.07
C ARG A 419 -0.48 -1.39 7.86
N ARG A 420 0.63 -0.68 7.68
CA ARG A 420 0.60 0.76 7.39
C ARG A 420 -0.14 1.07 6.10
N ALA A 421 0.11 0.30 5.03
CA ALA A 421 -0.61 0.44 3.77
C ALA A 421 -2.12 0.22 3.94
N LEU A 422 -2.51 -0.79 4.71
CA LEU A 422 -3.93 -1.05 5.02
C LEU A 422 -4.56 0.11 5.81
N ASP A 423 -3.86 0.67 6.78
CA ASP A 423 -4.36 1.82 7.55
C ASP A 423 -4.43 3.10 6.69
N GLU A 424 -3.50 3.30 5.74
CA GLU A 424 -3.58 4.37 4.74
C GLU A 424 -4.81 4.24 3.85
N GLU A 425 -5.11 3.04 3.35
CA GLU A 425 -6.32 2.79 2.56
C GLU A 425 -7.59 2.99 3.37
N ARG A 426 -7.60 2.59 4.66
CA ARG A 426 -8.72 2.91 5.57
C ARG A 426 -8.91 4.41 5.73
N HIS A 427 -7.84 5.17 5.92
CA HIS A 427 -7.93 6.64 6.01
C HIS A 427 -8.36 7.30 4.70
N LYS A 428 -8.04 6.71 3.54
CA LYS A 428 -8.58 7.17 2.24
C LYS A 428 -10.07 6.86 2.13
N ALA A 429 -10.50 5.65 2.50
CA ALA A 429 -11.90 5.26 2.52
C ALA A 429 -12.74 6.18 3.43
N GLU A 430 -12.27 6.45 4.65
CA GLU A 430 -12.94 7.40 5.56
C GLU A 430 -13.04 8.82 4.98
N ARG A 431 -12.04 9.26 4.20
CA ARG A 431 -12.11 10.57 3.51
C ARG A 431 -13.19 10.57 2.44
N PHE A 432 -13.25 9.52 1.61
CA PHE A 432 -14.31 9.39 0.61
C PHE A 432 -15.69 9.28 1.23
N GLU A 433 -15.85 8.58 2.36
CA GLU A 433 -17.12 8.54 3.09
C GLU A 433 -17.56 9.94 3.56
N ARG A 434 -16.63 10.73 4.11
CA ARG A 434 -16.91 12.13 4.51
C ARG A 434 -17.31 12.99 3.31
N GLU A 435 -16.58 12.90 2.20
CA GLU A 435 -16.90 13.63 0.97
C GLU A 435 -18.27 13.23 0.40
N LEU A 436 -18.60 11.93 0.37
CA LEU A 436 -19.91 11.44 -0.03
C LEU A 436 -21.02 11.96 0.88
N SER A 437 -20.79 12.01 2.19
CA SER A 437 -21.75 12.57 3.14
C SER A 437 -21.98 14.07 2.93
N ALA A 438 -20.91 14.83 2.68
CA ALA A 438 -20.99 16.26 2.38
C ALA A 438 -21.71 16.50 1.04
N ALA A 439 -21.41 15.71 0.01
CA ALA A 439 -22.09 15.79 -1.28
C ALA A 439 -23.60 15.49 -1.16
N ARG A 440 -24.00 14.53 -0.31
CA ARG A 440 -25.42 14.28 -0.03
C ARG A 440 -26.09 15.48 0.64
N GLN A 441 -25.43 16.09 1.64
CA GLN A 441 -25.95 17.28 2.31
C GLN A 441 -26.10 18.47 1.36
N THR A 442 -25.17 18.69 0.43
CA THR A 442 -25.29 19.77 -0.56
C THR A 442 -26.41 19.52 -1.54
N ILE A 443 -26.62 18.27 -1.99
CA ILE A 443 -27.77 17.88 -2.81
C ILE A 443 -29.08 18.19 -2.08
N ASP A 444 -29.19 17.83 -0.79
CA ASP A 444 -30.39 18.10 0.01
C ASP A 444 -30.62 19.61 0.21
N ALA A 445 -29.57 20.41 0.44
CA ALA A 445 -29.64 21.86 0.53
C ALA A 445 -30.06 22.52 -0.80
N LEU A 446 -29.55 22.02 -1.93
CA LEU A 446 -29.96 22.49 -3.26
C LEU A 446 -31.42 22.14 -3.54
N LYS A 447 -31.85 20.93 -3.18
CA LYS A 447 -33.25 20.49 -3.33
C LYS A 447 -34.21 21.36 -2.52
N THR A 448 -33.87 21.66 -1.27
CA THR A 448 -34.69 22.53 -0.41
C THR A 448 -34.75 23.96 -0.94
N SER A 449 -33.62 24.55 -1.33
CA SER A 449 -33.60 25.91 -1.92
C SER A 449 -34.35 25.98 -3.26
N ALA A 450 -34.26 24.97 -4.11
CA ALA A 450 -35.03 24.87 -5.36
C ALA A 450 -36.54 24.82 -5.10
N ASN A 451 -36.98 24.04 -4.09
CA ASN A 451 -38.38 23.99 -3.68
C ASN A 451 -38.88 25.34 -3.15
N LEU A 452 -38.09 26.02 -2.31
CA LEU A 452 -38.41 27.37 -1.83
C LEU A 452 -38.50 28.39 -2.97
N ALA A 453 -37.57 28.34 -3.93
CA ALA A 453 -37.61 29.19 -5.11
C ALA A 453 -38.84 28.91 -5.99
N ALA A 454 -39.25 27.64 -6.12
CA ALA A 454 -40.49 27.28 -6.81
C ALA A 454 -41.72 27.89 -6.11
N VAL A 455 -41.82 27.76 -4.79
CA VAL A 455 -42.91 28.38 -4.00
C VAL A 455 -42.90 29.91 -4.15
N ALA A 456 -41.74 30.56 -4.02
CA ALA A 456 -41.61 32.01 -4.21
C ALA A 456 -42.08 32.46 -5.60
N ARG A 457 -41.74 31.71 -6.66
CA ARG A 457 -42.24 31.97 -8.03
C ARG A 457 -43.75 31.84 -8.11
N THR A 458 -44.34 30.80 -7.50
CA THR A 458 -45.82 30.66 -7.50
C THR A 458 -46.51 31.81 -6.78
N ASN A 459 -45.95 32.30 -5.68
CA ASN A 459 -46.50 33.45 -4.97
C ASN A 459 -46.35 34.75 -5.79
N ALA A 460 -45.18 34.96 -6.40
CA ALA A 460 -44.96 36.11 -7.29
C ALA A 460 -45.92 36.12 -8.50
N ILE A 461 -46.26 34.95 -9.05
CA ILE A 461 -47.28 34.83 -10.11
C ILE A 461 -48.66 35.22 -9.58
N LYS A 462 -49.06 34.77 -8.39
CA LYS A 462 -50.33 35.15 -7.76
C LYS A 462 -50.39 36.65 -7.47
N ASP A 463 -49.34 37.23 -6.91
CA ASP A 463 -49.25 38.66 -6.63
C ASP A 463 -49.36 39.48 -7.93
N ARG A 464 -48.71 39.02 -8.99
CA ARG A 464 -48.83 39.62 -10.33
C ARG A 464 -50.27 39.54 -10.86
N GLN A 465 -50.96 38.41 -10.70
CA GLN A 465 -52.36 38.26 -11.10
C GLN A 465 -53.28 39.20 -10.31
N VAL A 466 -53.05 39.35 -9.00
CA VAL A 466 -53.79 40.29 -8.15
C VAL A 466 -53.54 41.73 -8.60
N ALA A 467 -52.29 42.10 -8.87
CA ALA A 467 -51.93 43.42 -9.36
C ALA A 467 -52.55 43.71 -10.74
N GLU A 468 -52.54 42.74 -11.66
CA GLU A 468 -53.18 42.88 -12.98
C GLU A 468 -54.69 43.03 -12.85
N ALA A 469 -55.34 42.25 -11.98
CA ALA A 469 -56.77 42.40 -11.71
C ALA A 469 -57.10 43.75 -11.08
N ALA A 470 -56.24 44.27 -10.19
CA ALA A 470 -56.39 45.61 -9.63
C ALA A 470 -56.23 46.70 -10.70
N LEU A 471 -55.26 46.56 -11.61
CA LEU A 471 -55.07 47.48 -12.74
C LEU A 471 -56.26 47.46 -13.70
N LYS A 472 -56.84 46.28 -14.01
CA LYS A 472 -58.06 46.18 -14.83
C LYS A 472 -59.23 46.90 -14.16
N ARG A 473 -59.51 46.62 -12.88
CA ARG A 473 -60.56 47.32 -12.13
C ARG A 473 -60.34 48.84 -12.08
N ALA A 474 -59.10 49.29 -11.92
CA ALA A 474 -58.77 50.72 -11.96
C ALA A 474 -58.99 51.31 -13.36
N GLY A 475 -58.68 50.55 -14.42
CA GLY A 475 -59.00 50.90 -15.81
C GLY A 475 -60.50 51.05 -16.04
N ASP A 476 -61.29 50.05 -15.66
CA ASP A 476 -62.76 50.06 -15.78
C ASP A 476 -63.37 51.22 -14.99
N ALA A 477 -62.87 51.48 -13.78
CA ALA A 477 -63.32 52.61 -12.95
C ALA A 477 -62.97 53.96 -13.61
N LEU A 478 -61.79 54.09 -14.21
CA LEU A 478 -61.41 55.30 -14.95
C LEU A 478 -62.24 55.48 -16.22
N GLU A 479 -62.59 54.40 -16.92
CA GLU A 479 -63.48 54.45 -18.08
C GLU A 479 -64.88 54.88 -17.68
N LEU A 480 -65.42 54.32 -16.60
CA LEU A 480 -66.71 54.73 -16.05
C LEU A 480 -66.71 56.21 -15.58
N GLU A 481 -65.61 56.68 -14.99
CA GLU A 481 -65.44 58.11 -14.66
C GLU A 481 -65.30 58.98 -15.93
N ARG A 482 -64.70 58.48 -17.01
CA ARG A 482 -64.68 59.19 -18.30
C ARG A 482 -66.07 59.27 -18.93
N GLU A 483 -66.84 58.18 -18.91
CA GLU A 483 -68.22 58.18 -19.39
C GLU A 483 -69.09 59.15 -18.59
N ARG A 484 -68.92 59.21 -17.26
CA ARG A 484 -69.56 60.20 -16.39
C ARG A 484 -69.13 61.62 -16.71
N ALA A 485 -67.84 61.84 -16.99
CA ALA A 485 -67.34 63.15 -17.39
C ALA A 485 -67.90 63.56 -18.76
N ASP A 486 -68.02 62.63 -19.70
CA ASP A 486 -68.58 62.86 -21.03
C ASP A 486 -70.09 63.13 -20.96
N SER A 487 -70.85 62.41 -20.12
CA SER A 487 -72.26 62.71 -19.88
C SER A 487 -72.45 64.07 -19.23
N ALA A 488 -71.66 64.39 -18.20
CA ALA A 488 -71.67 65.71 -17.56
C ALA A 488 -71.30 66.83 -18.53
N ALA A 489 -70.37 66.59 -19.48
CA ALA A 489 -70.04 67.54 -20.53
C ALA A 489 -71.22 67.79 -21.47
N ARG A 490 -71.93 66.73 -21.89
CA ARG A 490 -73.16 66.86 -22.70
C ARG A 490 -74.25 67.63 -21.95
N ASP A 491 -74.47 67.34 -20.67
CA ASP A 491 -75.45 68.05 -19.84
C ASP A 491 -75.11 69.54 -19.72
N LEU A 492 -73.83 69.88 -19.57
CA LEU A 492 -73.37 71.27 -19.56
C LEU A 492 -73.60 71.98 -20.90
N ASP A 493 -73.39 71.29 -22.03
CA ASP A 493 -73.65 71.87 -23.34
C ASP A 493 -75.16 72.04 -23.60
N SER A 494 -76.01 71.09 -23.17
CA SER A 494 -77.46 71.24 -23.16
C SER A 494 -77.89 72.45 -22.32
N ALA A 495 -77.38 72.58 -21.09
CA ALA A 495 -77.67 73.72 -20.22
C ALA A 495 -77.20 75.05 -20.85
N ARG A 496 -76.08 75.07 -21.59
CA ARG A 496 -75.63 76.24 -22.35
C ARG A 496 -76.58 76.57 -23.49
N GLN A 497 -77.06 75.57 -24.24
CA GLN A 497 -78.04 75.76 -25.31
C GLN A 497 -79.36 76.31 -24.76
N GLU A 498 -79.85 75.78 -23.64
CA GLU A 498 -81.04 76.29 -22.95
C GLU A 498 -80.86 77.73 -22.49
N ARG A 499 -79.70 78.07 -21.89
CA ARG A 499 -79.36 79.45 -21.53
C ARG A 499 -79.35 80.36 -22.77
N ASP A 500 -78.77 79.93 -23.87
CA ASP A 500 -78.70 80.73 -25.10
C ASP A 500 -80.09 80.91 -25.74
N ALA A 501 -80.94 79.89 -25.68
CA ALA A 501 -82.35 79.98 -26.07
C ALA A 501 -83.11 80.96 -25.16
N ALA A 502 -82.95 80.87 -23.85
CA ALA A 502 -83.54 81.80 -22.90
C ALA A 502 -83.05 83.23 -23.13
N LYS A 503 -81.77 83.42 -23.47
CA LYS A 503 -81.20 84.73 -23.83
C LYS A 503 -81.79 85.29 -25.12
N ARG A 504 -82.01 84.44 -26.14
CA ARG A 504 -82.73 84.84 -27.37
C ARG A 504 -84.18 85.20 -27.06
N GLN A 505 -84.86 84.45 -26.20
CA GLN A 505 -86.22 84.73 -25.78
C GLN A 505 -86.30 86.05 -25.00
N ALA A 506 -85.38 86.29 -24.07
CA ALA A 506 -85.25 87.57 -23.37
C ALA A 506 -84.96 88.73 -24.35
N GLY A 507 -84.14 88.49 -25.37
CA GLY A 507 -83.91 89.44 -26.46
C GLY A 507 -85.19 89.77 -27.24
N ARG A 508 -86.01 88.76 -27.56
CA ARG A 508 -87.33 88.95 -28.20
C ARG A 508 -88.28 89.75 -27.31
N VAL A 509 -88.43 89.36 -26.05
CA VAL A 509 -89.28 90.09 -25.08
C VAL A 509 -88.79 91.54 -24.93
N SER A 510 -87.48 91.78 -24.90
CA SER A 510 -86.93 93.13 -24.86
C SER A 510 -87.23 93.93 -26.14
N MET A 511 -87.17 93.30 -27.32
CA MET A 511 -87.55 93.93 -28.59
C MET A 511 -89.04 94.26 -28.62
N GLU A 512 -89.89 93.33 -28.19
CA GLU A 512 -91.34 93.53 -28.05
C GLU A 512 -91.64 94.67 -27.07
N LEU A 513 -90.97 94.72 -25.92
CA LEU A 513 -91.11 95.79 -24.94
C LEU A 513 -90.65 97.15 -25.51
N SER A 514 -89.58 97.17 -26.30
CA SER A 514 -89.13 98.39 -26.99
C SER A 514 -90.13 98.86 -28.06
N ALA A 515 -90.69 97.93 -28.84
CA ALA A 515 -91.73 98.24 -29.82
C ALA A 515 -93.01 98.77 -29.15
N ALA A 516 -93.40 98.20 -28.01
CA ALA A 516 -94.52 98.71 -27.20
C ALA A 516 -94.26 100.12 -26.65
N LEU A 517 -93.03 100.42 -26.19
CA LEU A 517 -92.66 101.78 -25.78
C LEU A 517 -92.65 102.78 -26.94
N GLU A 518 -92.22 102.36 -28.14
CA GLU A 518 -92.27 103.17 -29.35
C GLU A 518 -93.72 103.48 -29.76
N GLN A 519 -94.61 102.49 -29.66
CA GLN A 519 -96.05 102.63 -29.86
C GLN A 519 -96.65 103.68 -28.92
N GLU A 520 -96.33 103.62 -27.62
CA GLU A 520 -96.77 104.61 -26.63
C GLU A 520 -96.22 106.02 -26.95
N ARG A 521 -94.98 106.11 -27.43
CA ARG A 521 -94.39 107.39 -27.88
C ARG A 521 -95.14 107.97 -29.08
N ASN A 522 -95.51 107.13 -30.05
CA ASN A 522 -96.27 107.53 -31.23
C ASN A 522 -97.69 107.97 -30.86
N ASN A 523 -98.35 107.27 -29.92
CA ASN A 523 -99.65 107.68 -29.36
C ASN A 523 -99.56 109.05 -28.69
N ALA A 524 -98.52 109.28 -27.87
CA ALA A 524 -98.28 110.58 -27.24
C ALA A 524 -98.03 111.70 -28.28
N MET A 525 -97.32 111.40 -29.38
CA MET A 525 -97.14 112.35 -30.49
C MET A 525 -98.42 112.64 -31.28
N GLY A 526 -99.34 111.70 -31.39
CA GLY A 526 -100.67 111.93 -31.97
C GLY A 526 -101.50 112.89 -31.11
N LEU A 527 -101.54 112.62 -29.81
CA LEU A 527 -102.24 113.42 -28.81
C LEU A 527 -101.75 114.88 -28.75
N ALA A 528 -100.44 115.09 -28.93
CA ALA A 528 -99.84 116.43 -29.01
C ALA A 528 -100.28 117.21 -30.26
N ARG A 529 -100.50 116.54 -31.40
CA ARG A 529 -100.99 117.18 -32.64
C ARG A 529 -102.44 117.63 -32.51
N ASP A 530 -103.30 116.80 -31.92
CA ASP A 530 -104.72 117.10 -31.72
C ASP A 530 -104.96 118.30 -30.80
N LEU A 531 -104.15 118.41 -29.72
CA LEU A 531 -104.18 119.58 -28.83
C LEU A 531 -103.73 120.89 -29.52
N SER A 532 -102.86 120.80 -30.54
CA SER A 532 -102.44 121.96 -31.34
C SER A 532 -103.53 122.45 -32.29
N ALA A 533 -104.33 121.52 -32.84
CA ALA A 533 -105.47 121.84 -33.69
C ALA A 533 -106.61 122.50 -32.88
N ALA A 534 -106.86 122.02 -31.66
CA ALA A 534 -107.85 122.59 -30.75
C ALA A 534 -107.52 124.05 -30.35
N ARG A 535 -106.24 124.40 -30.19
CA ARG A 535 -105.81 125.78 -29.86
C ARG A 535 -106.06 126.78 -30.99
N LYS A 536 -105.87 126.38 -32.26
CA LYS A 536 -106.15 127.24 -33.42
C LYS A 536 -107.63 127.58 -33.59
N ALA A 537 -108.54 126.70 -33.15
CA ALA A 537 -109.98 126.94 -33.21
C ALA A 537 -110.46 128.01 -32.20
N ILE A 538 -109.75 128.16 -31.06
CA ILE A 538 -110.10 129.09 -29.98
C ILE A 538 -109.76 130.55 -30.34
N ASP A 539 -108.71 130.77 -31.13
CA ASP A 539 -108.25 132.13 -31.48
C ASP A 539 -109.17 132.85 -32.50
N ILE A 540 -109.96 132.10 -33.28
CA ILE A 540 -110.84 132.65 -34.33
C ILE A 540 -112.11 133.28 -33.72
N VAL A 541 -112.63 132.71 -32.63
CA VAL A 541 -113.87 133.18 -31.96
C VAL A 541 -113.64 134.49 -31.18
N LYS A 542 -112.38 134.79 -30.83
CA LYS A 542 -112.01 135.96 -30.02
C LYS A 542 -112.00 137.29 -30.80
N ALA A 543 -112.05 137.26 -32.14
CA ALA A 543 -111.94 138.46 -32.97
C ALA A 543 -113.27 139.18 -33.27
N GLN A 544 -114.44 138.62 -32.93
CA GLN A 544 -115.76 139.16 -33.32
C GLN A 544 -116.54 139.92 -32.21
N GLY A 545 -116.03 140.01 -30.98
CA GLY A 545 -116.82 140.48 -29.82
C GLY A 545 -116.61 141.94 -29.36
N GLU A 546 -115.60 142.65 -29.85
CA GLU A 546 -115.25 143.98 -29.32
C GLU A 546 -115.69 145.12 -30.25
N ARG A 547 -116.98 145.50 -30.19
CA ARG A 547 -117.51 146.88 -30.37
C ARG A 547 -119.06 146.93 -30.40
N ARG A 548 -119.69 146.92 -29.22
CA ARG A 548 -120.74 147.91 -28.86
C ARG A 548 -121.16 147.81 -27.38
N THR A 549 -120.85 148.91 -26.67
CA THR A 549 -121.56 149.57 -25.54
C THR A 549 -121.61 148.86 -24.18
N GLU A 550 -121.17 149.38 -23.02
CA GLU A 550 -121.12 150.72 -22.40
C GLU A 550 -122.20 150.94 -21.31
N ARG A 551 -121.72 151.18 -20.08
CA ARG A 551 -122.31 151.87 -18.91
C ARG A 551 -123.55 151.29 -18.18
N MET A 552 -123.32 150.74 -16.97
CA MET A 552 -123.85 151.31 -15.70
C MET A 552 -123.03 150.82 -14.47
N LYS A 553 -122.96 151.63 -13.42
CA LYS A 553 -121.92 151.66 -12.35
C LYS A 553 -122.52 151.61 -10.93
N ARG A 554 -121.65 151.21 -9.97
CA ARG A 554 -121.61 151.38 -8.48
C ARG A 554 -122.44 150.39 -7.64
N ALA A 555 -122.03 149.85 -6.47
CA ALA A 555 -120.83 149.82 -5.59
C ALA A 555 -121.27 149.11 -4.24
N PRO A 556 -120.45 148.87 -3.17
CA PRO A 556 -119.02 148.51 -3.03
C PRO A 556 -118.67 147.47 -1.89
N GLN A 557 -117.34 147.27 -1.70
CA GLN A 557 -116.54 146.74 -0.54
C GLN A 557 -116.30 145.20 -0.50
N ALA A 558 -115.11 144.63 -0.82
CA ALA A 558 -113.74 144.65 -0.21
C ALA A 558 -113.57 143.67 1.00
N PRO A 559 -112.36 143.17 1.38
CA PRO A 559 -111.17 142.70 0.61
C PRO A 559 -110.37 141.50 1.26
N ALA A 560 -109.22 141.13 0.65
CA ALA A 560 -107.93 140.63 1.25
C ALA A 560 -107.85 139.17 1.81
N THR A 561 -106.76 138.36 1.83
CA THR A 561 -105.30 138.36 1.49
C THR A 561 -104.80 136.90 1.76
N ALA A 562 -104.00 136.23 0.91
CA ALA A 562 -102.53 136.15 0.79
C ALA A 562 -101.75 135.20 1.76
N THR A 563 -100.71 134.54 1.18
CA THR A 563 -99.49 133.88 1.76
C THR A 563 -99.63 132.48 2.39
N SER A 564 -98.70 131.50 2.33
CA SER A 564 -97.32 131.36 1.83
C SER A 564 -96.89 129.86 1.85
N ARG A 565 -96.05 129.36 0.91
CA ARG A 565 -94.61 128.95 1.03
C ARG A 565 -94.23 127.60 1.71
N ALA A 566 -93.45 126.83 0.95
CA ALA A 566 -92.08 126.34 1.19
C ALA A 566 -91.76 125.12 2.09
N ASP A 567 -91.14 124.13 1.44
CA ASP A 567 -89.76 123.62 1.65
C ASP A 567 -89.36 122.52 2.67
N VAL A 568 -88.64 121.53 2.11
CA VAL A 568 -87.27 121.04 2.46
C VAL A 568 -87.05 119.83 3.40
N SER A 569 -86.04 119.03 2.97
CA SER A 569 -85.10 118.17 3.74
C SER A 569 -85.59 116.81 4.24
N ALA A 570 -84.76 115.77 4.47
CA ALA A 570 -83.38 115.37 4.17
C ALA A 570 -83.09 114.11 5.01
N ARG A 571 -82.19 113.20 4.56
CA ARG A 571 -81.45 112.19 5.39
C ARG A 571 -82.34 111.17 6.15
N SER A 572 -81.89 110.03 6.69
CA SER A 572 -80.61 109.37 6.91
C SER A 572 -80.83 107.88 7.21
N ALA A 573 -79.84 107.06 6.85
CA ALA A 573 -79.25 105.95 7.61
C ALA A 573 -80.12 104.86 8.28
N ALA A 574 -79.89 103.59 7.89
CA ALA A 574 -79.03 102.68 8.66
C ALA A 574 -78.69 101.38 7.90
N ARG A 575 -77.42 101.25 7.51
CA ARG A 575 -76.62 99.99 7.42
C ARG A 575 -76.38 99.46 8.87
N PRO A 576 -75.69 98.33 9.16
CA PRO A 576 -74.88 97.43 8.31
C PRO A 576 -75.19 95.94 8.62
N ALA A 577 -74.46 94.89 8.22
CA ALA A 577 -73.06 94.70 7.87
C ALA A 577 -72.94 93.36 7.13
N ARG A 578 -72.26 93.35 5.97
CA ARG A 578 -70.93 92.75 5.77
C ARG A 578 -70.99 91.26 5.43
N GLN A 579 -70.24 90.73 4.48
CA GLN A 579 -69.38 91.22 3.38
C GLN A 579 -68.90 89.94 2.64
N PRO A 580 -68.09 90.02 1.58
CA PRO A 580 -68.30 89.28 0.35
C PRO A 580 -67.18 88.23 0.16
N LEU A 581 -66.95 87.60 -1.00
CA LEU A 581 -66.24 88.14 -2.17
C LEU A 581 -65.91 86.87 -2.98
N ARG A 582 -66.38 86.72 -4.23
CA ARG A 582 -65.64 87.07 -5.48
C ARG A 582 -64.16 86.64 -5.44
N GLU A 583 -63.53 86.16 -6.50
CA GLU A 583 -63.88 85.86 -7.87
C GLU A 583 -62.68 85.10 -8.45
N ASN A 584 -62.98 84.12 -9.28
CA ASN A 584 -62.39 83.88 -10.59
C ASN A 584 -60.91 84.24 -10.87
N HIS A 585 -60.24 83.24 -11.46
CA HIS A 585 -59.53 83.24 -12.76
C HIS A 585 -58.16 82.54 -12.61
N LYS A 586 -58.00 81.39 -13.28
CA LYS A 586 -57.42 81.22 -14.64
C LYS A 586 -55.98 81.75 -14.73
N VAL A 587 -55.00 81.10 -15.35
CA VAL A 587 -54.81 79.77 -15.95
C VAL A 587 -53.34 79.78 -16.43
N LYS A 588 -52.67 78.60 -16.40
CA LYS A 588 -51.50 78.19 -17.21
C LYS A 588 -50.16 78.96 -17.08
N VAL A 589 -49.07 78.21 -16.83
CA VAL A 589 -48.06 77.77 -17.82
C VAL A 589 -46.75 77.31 -17.13
N LYS A 590 -46.25 76.15 -17.59
CA LYS A 590 -44.86 75.59 -17.63
C LYS A 590 -44.04 75.31 -16.33
N ARG A 591 -43.47 74.09 -16.36
CA ARG A 591 -42.27 73.62 -15.63
C ARG A 591 -41.07 74.59 -15.76
N PRO A 592 -40.09 74.48 -14.84
CA PRO A 592 -38.89 73.73 -15.22
C PRO A 592 -38.32 72.78 -14.14
N SER A 593 -37.30 72.06 -14.61
CA SER A 593 -36.34 71.08 -14.09
C SER A 593 -35.80 71.15 -12.65
N ARG A 594 -35.61 69.93 -12.11
CA ARG A 594 -34.36 69.34 -11.54
C ARG A 594 -33.59 70.17 -10.50
N SER A 595 -33.61 69.71 -9.25
CA SER A 595 -32.50 69.84 -8.31
C SER A 595 -32.11 68.47 -7.77
N VAL A 596 -30.80 68.24 -7.78
CA VAL A 596 -30.09 67.08 -7.26
C VAL A 596 -30.12 67.15 -5.73
N LEU A 597 -30.62 66.11 -5.08
CA LEU A 597 -30.37 65.89 -3.65
C LEU A 597 -29.56 64.61 -3.51
N VAL A 598 -28.31 64.80 -3.10
CA VAL A 598 -27.37 63.79 -2.65
C VAL A 598 -27.94 63.19 -1.37
N ALA A 599 -28.40 61.95 -1.44
CA ALA A 599 -28.71 61.15 -0.27
C ALA A 599 -27.49 60.26 0.03
N THR A 600 -26.88 60.50 1.18
CA THR A 600 -25.79 59.72 1.75
C THR A 600 -26.27 58.28 2.00
N ILE A 601 -25.73 57.32 1.25
CA ILE A 601 -25.97 55.89 1.49
C ILE A 601 -24.89 55.42 2.47
N THR A 602 -25.29 54.99 3.66
CA THR A 602 -24.43 54.25 4.59
C THR A 602 -24.19 52.85 4.02
N LEU A 603 -22.94 52.54 3.64
CA LEU A 603 -22.55 51.18 3.22
C LEU A 603 -22.57 50.22 4.43
N PRO A 604 -23.12 49.00 4.30
CA PRO A 604 -22.97 47.94 5.31
C PRO A 604 -21.52 47.42 5.39
N ASP A 605 -21.07 47.05 6.59
CA ASP A 605 -19.69 46.60 6.91
C ASP A 605 -19.16 45.42 6.06
N ALA A 606 -20.02 44.72 5.33
CA ALA A 606 -19.68 43.57 4.51
C ALA A 606 -18.95 43.89 3.18
N LEU A 607 -18.77 45.17 2.83
CA LEU A 607 -18.07 45.60 1.60
C LEU A 607 -16.75 46.34 1.88
N LEU A 608 -16.24 46.30 3.11
CA LEU A 608 -14.90 46.81 3.42
C LEU A 608 -13.84 45.74 3.06
N PRO A 609 -12.73 46.13 2.39
CA PRO A 609 -11.65 45.20 2.05
C PRO A 609 -11.05 44.55 3.30
N THR A 610 -10.89 43.23 3.23
CA THR A 610 -10.28 42.38 4.25
C THR A 610 -8.75 42.42 4.16
N ARG A 611 -8.08 42.46 5.33
CA ARG A 611 -6.64 42.15 5.60
C ARG A 611 -5.65 43.34 5.68
N PRO A 612 -4.95 43.53 6.82
CA PRO A 612 -3.74 44.37 6.89
C PRO A 612 -2.46 43.60 6.47
N PRO A 613 -1.38 44.31 6.06
CA PRO A 613 -0.19 43.73 5.44
C PRO A 613 0.70 42.95 6.42
N LYS A 614 1.36 41.90 5.92
CA LYS A 614 2.41 41.15 6.63
C LYS A 614 3.61 42.06 6.90
N LEU A 615 4.04 42.11 8.15
CA LEU A 615 5.36 42.61 8.54
C LEU A 615 6.27 41.40 8.75
N ASP A 616 7.26 41.28 7.86
CA ASP A 616 8.42 40.41 8.05
C ASP A 616 9.30 40.99 9.16
N SER A 617 9.58 40.22 10.20
CA SER A 617 10.80 40.40 11.01
C SER A 617 11.11 39.19 11.91
N ARG A 618 12.28 38.60 11.61
CA ARG A 618 13.08 37.57 12.32
C ARG A 618 12.69 36.11 12.19
#